data_AF-A0A429FIF8-F1
#
_entry.id   AF-A0A429FIF8-F1
#
_cell.length_a   1.000
_cell.length_b   1.000
_cell.length_c   1.000
_cell.angle_alpha   90.00
_cell.angle_beta   90.00
_cell.angle_gamma   90.00
#
_symmetry.space_group_name_H-M   'P 1'
#
loop_
_entity.id
_entity.type
_entity.pdbx_description
1 polymer ?
#
loop_
_entity_poly.entity_id
_entity_poly.type
_entity_poly.pdbx_seq_one_letter_code
_entity_poly.pdbx_strand_id
1 'polypeptide(L)'
;MCMTDHHRSAEQRYDVCLSFAGQQRDYAREVAELLEADGVKVFFDEYKTVDMWGEDTYTHLDEVYNYQSRFCLLFASADFARKVWPNHERVSAQARAIRSAEAYILPVRFDDTKIPGLRETIGYVDARDTSPAELVRKLVAKMGRTPGLKTVKGTILVLATENPDLGLDRILELALTRCRAEVPPDLRSATATRSTTMIPLSERTVSEVMAELVPALESVAEERLARLPGTTLRIGVHEGEVPAGNGLRCLDVTATEASVTAAVVDETLAAAPKADCVVVASQRVHDHVLRTGRAGAASYRQVTQPDGSALFLRVPGYPKPPVPGEPKRESQGKTTTNTFFGQTSVGHLGDNYGVSNG
;
A
#
# COMPACT_ATOMS: atom_id res chain seq x y z
N MET A 1 43.94 45.03 3.21
CA MET A 1 43.58 44.11 2.12
C MET A 1 42.40 43.29 2.63
N CYS A 2 41.18 43.79 2.45
CA CYS A 2 39.96 43.11 2.89
C CYS A 2 39.72 41.91 1.96
N MET A 3 39.76 40.70 2.52
CA MET A 3 39.10 39.55 1.91
C MET A 3 37.60 39.80 1.99
N THR A 4 36.99 40.06 0.84
CA THR A 4 35.54 40.02 0.69
C THR A 4 35.08 38.59 0.89
N ASP A 5 34.40 38.34 2.01
CA ASP A 5 33.53 37.17 2.17
C ASP A 5 32.49 37.20 1.03
N HIS A 6 32.67 36.35 0.03
CA HIS A 6 31.62 36.01 -0.92
C HIS A 6 30.64 35.08 -0.21
N HIS A 7 29.79 35.64 0.66
CA HIS A 7 28.54 34.98 1.01
C HIS A 7 27.66 35.01 -0.24
N ARG A 8 27.84 34.01 -1.12
CA ARG A 8 26.95 33.80 -2.26
C ARG A 8 25.58 33.45 -1.65
N SER A 9 24.72 34.44 -1.48
CA SER A 9 23.32 34.23 -1.15
C SER A 9 22.72 33.43 -2.30
N ALA A 10 22.71 32.10 -2.18
CA ALA A 10 22.03 31.27 -3.15
C ALA A 10 20.56 31.68 -3.14
N GLU A 11 20.04 32.13 -4.28
CA GLU A 11 18.61 32.37 -4.41
C GLU A 11 17.89 31.06 -4.11
N GLN A 12 16.97 31.08 -3.14
CA GLN A 12 16.05 29.96 -2.91
C GLN A 12 15.20 29.77 -4.18
N ARG A 13 15.58 28.79 -5.01
CA ARG A 13 14.89 28.46 -6.27
C ARG A 13 13.67 27.59 -6.05
N TYR A 14 13.72 26.73 -5.03
CA TYR A 14 12.71 25.71 -4.79
C TYR A 14 12.11 25.86 -3.39
N ASP A 15 10.82 25.61 -3.29
CA ASP A 15 10.14 25.47 -2.00
C ASP A 15 10.53 24.12 -1.36
N VAL A 16 10.58 23.06 -2.17
CA VAL A 16 10.84 21.69 -1.72
C VAL A 16 11.77 20.96 -2.70
N CYS A 17 12.77 20.23 -2.20
CA CYS A 17 13.47 19.20 -2.96
C CYS A 17 13.11 17.79 -2.47
N LEU A 18 13.02 16.82 -3.39
CA LEU A 18 12.73 15.42 -3.07
C LEU A 18 14.02 14.59 -3.09
N SER A 19 14.34 13.95 -1.97
CA SER A 19 15.49 13.04 -1.85
C SER A 19 15.00 11.61 -1.65
N PHE A 20 15.23 10.75 -2.63
CA PHE A 20 14.68 9.40 -2.65
C PHE A 20 15.61 8.40 -3.35
N ALA A 21 15.42 7.10 -3.09
CA ALA A 21 16.03 6.06 -3.89
C ALA A 21 15.10 5.67 -5.05
N GLY A 22 15.64 5.17 -6.15
CA GLY A 22 14.85 4.84 -7.35
C GLY A 22 13.65 3.93 -7.11
N GLN A 23 13.65 3.11 -6.05
CA GLN A 23 12.51 2.28 -5.63
C GLN A 23 11.27 3.09 -5.21
N GLN A 24 11.44 4.33 -4.75
CA GLN A 24 10.36 5.23 -4.34
C GLN A 24 9.95 6.21 -5.45
N ARG A 25 10.43 6.01 -6.69
CA ARG A 25 10.27 6.97 -7.78
C ARG A 25 8.81 7.29 -8.11
N ASP A 26 7.93 6.29 -8.17
CA ASP A 26 6.53 6.54 -8.55
C ASP A 26 5.79 7.37 -7.49
N TYR A 27 6.08 7.11 -6.20
CA TYR A 27 5.58 7.94 -5.11
C TYR A 27 6.14 9.36 -5.16
N ALA A 28 7.45 9.51 -5.41
CA ALA A 28 8.10 10.83 -5.54
C ALA A 28 7.56 11.64 -6.71
N ARG A 29 7.34 10.99 -7.85
CA ARG A 29 6.79 11.62 -9.05
C ARG A 29 5.39 12.16 -8.80
N GLU A 30 4.49 11.34 -8.25
CA GLU A 30 3.14 11.82 -7.94
C GLU A 30 3.15 12.96 -6.91
N VAL A 31 4.00 12.88 -5.87
CA VAL A 31 4.17 13.98 -4.92
C VAL A 31 4.64 15.26 -5.64
N ALA A 32 5.61 15.16 -6.55
CA ALA A 32 6.11 16.30 -7.32
C ALA A 32 5.00 16.91 -8.19
N GLU A 33 4.29 16.10 -8.97
CA GLU A 33 3.19 16.54 -9.85
C GLU A 33 2.07 17.23 -9.06
N LEU A 34 1.68 16.67 -7.92
CA LEU A 34 0.64 17.24 -7.06
C LEU A 34 1.07 18.54 -6.38
N LEU A 35 2.34 18.65 -5.99
CA LEU A 35 2.91 19.89 -5.45
C LEU A 35 2.99 20.99 -6.52
N GLU A 36 3.43 20.66 -7.73
CA GLU A 36 3.46 21.59 -8.86
C GLU A 36 2.06 22.07 -9.25
N ALA A 37 1.07 21.18 -9.24
CA ALA A 37 -0.34 21.53 -9.44
C ALA A 37 -0.88 22.49 -8.37
N ASP A 38 -0.31 22.46 -7.16
CA ASP A 38 -0.59 23.40 -6.07
C ASP A 38 0.29 24.67 -6.14
N GLY A 39 1.07 24.86 -7.21
CA GLY A 39 1.94 26.01 -7.41
C GLY A 39 3.13 26.05 -6.44
N VAL A 40 3.64 24.89 -6.03
CA VAL A 40 4.86 24.74 -5.23
C VAL A 40 6.03 24.52 -6.20
N LYS A 41 7.14 25.22 -5.99
CA LYS A 41 8.36 25.02 -6.79
C LYS A 41 9.12 23.80 -6.29
N VAL A 42 9.09 22.70 -7.04
CA VAL A 42 9.70 21.43 -6.64
C VAL A 42 11.00 21.19 -7.40
N PHE A 43 12.03 20.72 -6.69
CA PHE A 43 13.16 20.05 -7.32
C PHE A 43 12.94 18.54 -7.29
N PHE A 44 12.86 17.95 -8.48
CA PHE A 44 12.76 16.51 -8.72
C PHE A 44 13.80 16.13 -9.79
N ASP A 45 14.71 15.22 -9.43
CA ASP A 45 15.91 14.89 -10.19
C ASP A 45 15.62 14.30 -11.59
N GLU A 46 14.52 13.56 -11.74
CA GLU A 46 14.10 12.95 -13.02
C GLU A 46 13.79 14.02 -14.09
N TYR A 47 13.24 15.18 -13.69
CA TYR A 47 12.92 16.28 -14.61
C TYR A 47 14.16 16.99 -15.17
N LYS A 48 15.36 16.69 -14.65
CA LYS A 48 16.60 17.38 -14.99
C LYS A 48 17.58 16.54 -15.80
N THR A 49 17.16 15.39 -16.33
CA THR A 49 18.01 14.49 -17.12
C THR A 49 18.63 15.13 -18.37
N VAL A 50 17.95 16.12 -18.98
CA VAL A 50 18.50 16.88 -20.13
C VAL A 50 19.37 18.05 -19.68
N ASP A 51 18.96 18.78 -18.65
CA ASP A 51 19.70 19.92 -18.10
C ASP A 51 21.01 19.50 -17.41
N MET A 52 21.08 18.29 -16.85
CA MET A 52 22.27 17.74 -16.17
C MET A 52 23.17 16.89 -17.08
N TRP A 53 22.91 16.85 -18.39
CA TRP A 53 23.75 16.13 -19.34
C TRP A 53 25.11 16.83 -19.46
N GLY A 54 26.16 16.24 -18.87
CA GLY A 54 27.53 16.74 -18.95
C GLY A 54 27.93 17.72 -17.84
N GLU A 55 27.03 18.01 -16.90
CA GLU A 55 27.34 18.78 -15.69
C GLU A 55 27.85 17.88 -14.56
N ASP A 56 28.66 18.43 -13.65
CA ASP A 56 28.97 17.77 -12.39
C ASP A 56 27.71 17.71 -11.52
N THR A 57 26.93 16.65 -11.72
CA THR A 57 25.65 16.37 -11.06
C THR A 57 25.77 16.44 -9.53
N TYR A 58 26.94 16.13 -8.97
CA TYR A 58 27.14 16.12 -7.53
C TYR A 58 27.21 17.53 -6.94
N THR A 59 27.91 18.44 -7.60
CA THR A 59 28.00 19.84 -7.16
C THR A 59 26.63 20.53 -7.25
N HIS A 60 25.86 20.25 -8.31
CA HIS A 60 24.51 20.82 -8.46
C HIS A 60 23.54 20.31 -7.39
N LEU A 61 23.53 18.99 -7.11
CA LEU A 61 22.69 18.41 -6.07
C LEU A 61 23.04 18.97 -4.69
N ASP A 62 24.33 19.11 -4.36
CA ASP A 62 24.76 19.69 -3.08
C ASP A 62 24.27 21.13 -2.93
N GLU A 63 24.34 21.94 -3.98
CA GLU A 63 23.81 23.31 -3.96
C GLU A 63 22.29 23.33 -3.72
N VAL A 64 21.54 22.43 -4.36
CA VAL A 64 20.09 22.35 -4.21
C VAL A 64 19.68 21.92 -2.80
N TYR A 65 20.35 20.90 -2.26
CA TYR A 65 20.07 20.35 -0.92
C TYR A 65 20.59 21.23 0.22
N ASN A 66 21.61 22.06 0.02
CA ASN A 66 22.14 22.89 1.10
C ASN A 66 21.66 24.35 1.04
N TYR A 67 21.37 24.87 -0.14
CA TYR A 67 21.22 26.32 -0.33
C TYR A 67 20.03 26.77 -1.19
N GLN A 68 19.55 25.96 -2.14
CA GLN A 68 18.51 26.43 -3.09
C GLN A 68 17.08 25.96 -2.75
N SER A 69 16.88 25.13 -1.73
CA SER A 69 15.57 24.61 -1.33
C SER A 69 15.19 25.02 0.09
N ARG A 70 13.92 25.35 0.35
CA ARG A 70 13.43 25.69 1.70
C ARG A 70 13.16 24.45 2.57
N PHE A 71 12.71 23.35 1.98
CA PHE A 71 12.54 22.05 2.64
C PHE A 71 13.17 20.92 1.82
N CYS A 72 13.63 19.86 2.50
CA CYS A 72 14.01 18.59 1.90
C CYS A 72 13.10 17.48 2.39
N LEU A 73 12.33 16.90 1.49
CA LEU A 73 11.55 15.70 1.76
C LEU A 73 12.49 14.49 1.60
N LEU A 74 12.80 13.86 2.71
CA LEU A 74 13.71 12.72 2.76
C LEU A 74 12.91 11.42 2.78
N PHE A 75 12.91 10.68 1.67
CA PHE A 75 12.20 9.41 1.57
C PHE A 75 13.10 8.29 2.11
N ALA A 76 12.98 8.10 3.42
CA ALA A 76 13.79 7.17 4.18
C ALA A 76 13.34 5.72 3.93
N SER A 77 14.28 4.91 3.44
CA SER A 77 14.12 3.47 3.20
C SER A 77 15.46 2.73 3.32
N ALA A 78 15.42 1.40 3.37
CA ALA A 78 16.60 0.54 3.29
C ALA A 78 17.39 0.77 1.98
N ASP A 79 16.69 1.02 0.88
CA ASP A 79 17.31 1.35 -0.40
C ASP A 79 18.00 2.72 -0.37
N PHE A 80 17.37 3.70 0.26
CA PHE A 80 17.95 5.03 0.45
C PHE A 80 19.23 4.97 1.28
N ALA A 81 19.18 4.30 2.44
CA ALA A 81 20.33 4.11 3.32
C ALA A 81 21.50 3.38 2.64
N ARG A 82 21.21 2.46 1.72
CA ARG A 82 22.23 1.65 1.03
C ARG A 82 22.81 2.33 -0.22
N LYS A 83 21.98 3.02 -1.01
CA LYS A 83 22.33 3.47 -2.37
C LYS A 83 22.57 4.97 -2.47
N VAL A 84 21.83 5.76 -1.70
CA VAL A 84 21.85 7.23 -1.81
C VAL A 84 22.67 7.84 -0.68
N TRP A 85 22.47 7.34 0.55
CA TRP A 85 23.13 7.85 1.74
C TRP A 85 24.67 7.82 1.71
N PRO A 86 25.36 6.71 1.33
CA PRO A 86 26.82 6.66 1.38
C PRO A 86 27.50 7.62 0.38
N ASN A 87 26.82 7.91 -0.73
CA ASN A 87 27.27 8.89 -1.71
C ASN A 87 27.20 10.31 -1.14
N HIS A 88 26.20 10.60 -0.31
CA HIS A 88 26.10 11.86 0.43
C HIS A 88 27.12 11.94 1.59
N GLU A 89 27.58 10.80 2.13
CA GLU A 89 28.51 10.72 3.27
C GLU A 89 29.98 11.03 2.89
N ARG A 90 30.42 10.74 1.65
CA ARG A 90 31.77 11.12 1.16
C ARG A 90 32.02 12.64 1.13
N VAL A 91 31.00 13.46 1.39
CA VAL A 91 31.04 14.93 1.25
C VAL A 91 30.97 15.68 2.61
N SER A 92 30.81 15.01 3.76
CA SER A 92 30.77 15.67 5.10
C SER A 92 29.69 16.76 5.30
N ALA A 93 28.85 17.07 4.31
CA ALA A 93 28.06 18.31 4.24
C ALA A 93 26.70 18.29 4.98
N GLN A 94 26.19 17.15 5.45
CA GLN A 94 24.97 17.16 6.26
C GLN A 94 25.16 17.68 7.70
N ALA A 95 26.41 18.00 8.05
CA ALA A 95 26.81 18.49 9.37
C ALA A 95 26.10 19.79 9.82
N ARG A 96 25.58 20.61 8.89
CA ARG A 96 24.90 21.88 9.17
C ARG A 96 23.40 21.68 9.41
N ALA A 97 22.70 20.93 8.54
CA ALA A 97 21.25 20.68 8.62
C ALA A 97 20.83 19.79 9.81
N ILE A 98 21.72 18.91 10.28
CA ILE A 98 21.44 18.04 11.45
C ILE A 98 21.71 18.77 12.79
N ARG A 99 22.44 19.89 12.79
CA ARG A 99 22.91 20.56 14.03
C ARG A 99 22.35 21.95 14.29
N SER A 100 21.97 22.74 13.29
CA SER A 100 21.48 24.10 13.52
C SER A 100 20.03 24.29 13.05
N ALA A 101 19.11 24.18 14.00
CA ALA A 101 17.84 24.92 14.11
C ALA A 101 17.06 25.26 12.82
N GLU A 102 16.07 24.41 12.54
CA GLU A 102 14.73 24.60 11.95
C GLU A 102 14.40 23.44 11.00
N ALA A 103 13.11 23.12 10.84
CA ALA A 103 12.58 21.89 10.25
C ALA A 103 12.83 21.74 8.73
N TYR A 104 14.08 21.83 8.28
CA TYR A 104 14.50 21.71 6.89
C TYR A 104 14.23 20.31 6.35
N ILE A 105 14.72 19.27 7.04
CA ILE A 105 14.50 17.88 6.66
C ILE A 105 13.13 17.45 7.18
N LEU A 106 12.29 16.96 6.26
CA LEU A 106 10.98 16.38 6.51
C LEU A 106 11.02 14.88 6.15
N PRO A 107 11.28 13.99 7.11
CA PRO A 107 11.38 12.57 6.83
C PRO A 107 10.02 11.96 6.47
N VAL A 108 10.02 11.16 5.41
CA VAL A 108 8.92 10.29 5.00
C VAL A 108 9.45 8.86 5.00
N ARG A 109 8.98 8.02 5.92
CA ARG A 109 9.48 6.66 6.10
C ARG A 109 8.68 5.67 5.26
N PHE A 110 9.39 4.84 4.50
CA PHE A 110 8.84 3.69 3.78
C PHE A 110 9.06 2.38 4.53
N ASP A 111 10.01 2.37 5.46
CA ASP A 111 10.29 1.28 6.37
C ASP A 111 10.94 1.82 7.67
N ASP A 112 11.24 0.92 8.59
CA ASP A 112 11.82 1.26 9.89
C ASP A 112 13.35 1.40 9.86
N THR A 113 13.95 1.52 8.67
CA THR A 113 15.40 1.69 8.52
C THR A 113 15.85 2.97 9.22
N LYS A 114 16.95 2.86 9.97
CA LYS A 114 17.63 4.01 10.57
C LYS A 114 18.55 4.63 9.52
N ILE A 115 18.30 5.91 9.22
CA ILE A 115 19.21 6.70 8.39
C ILE A 115 20.29 7.27 9.32
N PRO A 116 21.59 7.03 9.07
CA PRO A 116 22.65 7.63 9.88
C PRO A 116 22.47 9.16 9.95
N GLY A 117 22.89 9.83 11.02
CA GLY A 117 22.74 11.29 11.14
C GLY A 117 21.32 11.83 11.35
N LEU A 118 20.26 11.12 10.95
CA LEU A 118 18.88 11.49 11.24
C LEU A 118 18.49 11.04 12.66
N ARG A 119 18.24 11.99 13.55
CA ARG A 119 17.85 11.69 14.94
C ARG A 119 16.46 11.07 14.99
N GLU A 120 16.28 10.07 15.86
CA GLU A 120 14.98 9.42 16.09
C GLU A 120 13.92 10.36 16.70
N THR A 121 14.36 11.49 17.28
CA THR A 121 13.46 12.51 17.86
C THR A 121 12.81 13.43 16.81
N ILE A 122 13.19 13.32 15.53
CA ILE A 122 12.61 14.13 14.45
C ILE A 122 11.27 13.50 14.06
N GLY A 123 10.19 14.30 14.11
CA GLY A 123 8.88 13.86 13.64
C GLY A 123 8.91 13.51 12.14
N TYR A 124 8.18 12.47 11.77
CA TYR A 124 8.15 11.92 10.41
C TYR A 124 6.72 11.65 9.95
N VAL A 125 6.55 11.50 8.64
CA VAL A 125 5.34 10.94 8.03
C VAL A 125 5.62 9.49 7.62
N ASP A 126 4.67 8.59 7.84
CA ASP A 126 4.79 7.19 7.43
C ASP A 126 4.10 6.96 6.08
N ALA A 127 4.86 6.67 5.02
CA ALA A 127 4.32 6.43 3.68
C ALA A 127 3.53 5.12 3.58
N ARG A 128 3.72 4.18 4.51
CA ARG A 128 2.94 2.93 4.56
C ARG A 128 1.45 3.24 4.77
N ASP A 129 1.15 4.30 5.51
CA ASP A 129 -0.22 4.74 5.84
C ASP A 129 -0.60 6.08 5.20
N THR A 130 0.31 6.73 4.45
CA THR A 130 0.07 8.05 3.84
C THR A 130 0.18 7.99 2.33
N SER A 131 -0.92 8.28 1.61
CA SER A 131 -0.90 8.42 0.16
C SER A 131 -0.09 9.65 -0.30
N PRO A 132 0.36 9.71 -1.57
CA PRO A 132 1.00 10.91 -2.11
C PRO A 132 0.15 12.18 -1.92
N ALA A 133 -1.16 12.09 -2.20
CA ALA A 133 -2.10 13.19 -2.05
C ALA A 133 -2.24 13.66 -0.59
N GLU A 134 -2.24 12.73 0.38
CA GLU A 134 -2.28 13.07 1.80
C GLU A 134 -0.97 13.74 2.24
N LEU A 135 0.18 13.24 1.79
CA LEU A 135 1.48 13.85 2.08
C LEU A 135 1.56 15.28 1.54
N VAL A 136 1.11 15.52 0.30
CA VAL A 136 1.08 16.85 -0.32
C VAL A 136 0.25 17.81 0.52
N ARG A 137 -0.96 17.42 0.96
CA ARG A 137 -1.77 18.27 1.84
C ARG A 137 -1.07 18.60 3.16
N LYS A 138 -0.43 17.62 3.80
CA LYS A 138 0.35 17.85 5.03
C LYS A 138 1.50 18.83 4.79
N LEU A 139 2.21 18.69 3.67
CA LEU A 139 3.33 19.54 3.30
C LEU A 139 2.90 20.97 2.99
N VAL A 140 1.84 21.16 2.19
CA VAL A 140 1.29 22.48 1.87
C VAL A 140 0.83 23.20 3.14
N ALA A 141 0.14 22.49 4.04
CA ALA A 141 -0.21 23.03 5.36
C ALA A 141 1.04 23.40 6.18
N LYS A 142 2.09 22.57 6.18
CA LYS A 142 3.38 22.85 6.82
C LYS A 142 4.06 24.11 6.25
N MET A 143 3.86 24.41 4.97
CA MET A 143 4.35 25.63 4.32
C MET A 143 3.55 26.89 4.68
N GLY A 144 2.43 26.77 5.42
CA GLY A 144 1.54 27.87 5.79
C GLY A 144 0.54 28.24 4.69
N ARG A 145 0.32 27.35 3.72
CA ARG A 145 -0.60 27.52 2.59
C ARG A 145 -1.85 26.67 2.79
N THR A 146 -2.96 27.06 2.17
CA THR A 146 -4.15 26.20 2.08
C THR A 146 -3.99 25.30 0.86
N PRO A 147 -4.10 23.97 0.97
CA PRO A 147 -4.09 23.09 -0.18
C PRO A 147 -5.20 23.45 -1.17
N GLY A 148 -4.83 23.80 -2.39
CA GLY A 148 -5.73 23.95 -3.53
C GLY A 148 -6.14 22.61 -4.12
N LEU A 149 -5.32 21.57 -3.92
CA LEU A 149 -5.64 20.19 -4.29
C LEU A 149 -6.86 19.68 -3.52
N LYS A 150 -7.97 19.47 -4.24
CA LYS A 150 -9.13 18.74 -3.72
C LYS A 150 -8.84 17.25 -3.78
N THR A 151 -9.11 16.53 -2.70
CA THR A 151 -8.90 15.08 -2.63
C THR A 151 -10.14 14.40 -2.07
N VAL A 152 -10.29 13.11 -2.39
CA VAL A 152 -11.34 12.25 -1.86
C VAL A 152 -10.68 11.09 -1.14
N LYS A 153 -10.84 11.06 0.19
CA LYS A 153 -10.43 9.93 1.03
C LYS A 153 -11.54 8.90 1.07
N GLY A 154 -11.18 7.62 0.95
CA GLY A 154 -12.17 6.58 0.79
C GLY A 154 -11.59 5.19 0.58
N THR A 155 -12.46 4.31 0.11
CA THR A 155 -12.09 2.96 -0.30
C THR A 155 -12.00 2.90 -1.82
N ILE A 156 -10.82 2.58 -2.32
CA ILE A 156 -10.62 2.19 -3.72
C ILE A 156 -11.04 0.73 -3.85
N LEU A 157 -11.97 0.49 -4.77
CA LEU A 157 -12.51 -0.82 -5.09
C LEU A 157 -12.24 -1.12 -6.55
N VAL A 158 -11.54 -2.21 -6.82
CA VAL A 158 -11.21 -2.66 -8.17
C VAL A 158 -11.86 -4.02 -8.40
N LEU A 159 -12.72 -4.13 -9.39
CA LEU A 159 -13.17 -5.40 -9.94
C LEU A 159 -12.34 -5.72 -11.18
N ALA A 160 -11.87 -6.95 -11.31
CA ALA A 160 -11.15 -7.42 -12.48
C ALA A 160 -11.57 -8.85 -12.86
N THR A 161 -11.47 -9.17 -14.14
CA THR A 161 -11.76 -10.48 -14.72
C THR A 161 -10.93 -10.66 -15.98
N GLU A 162 -10.68 -11.90 -16.40
CA GLU A 162 -10.15 -12.20 -17.73
C GLU A 162 -11.26 -12.31 -18.79
N ASN A 163 -12.50 -12.55 -18.37
CA ASN A 163 -13.64 -12.69 -19.26
C ASN A 163 -14.45 -11.40 -19.35
N PRO A 164 -14.44 -10.69 -20.49
CA PRO A 164 -15.17 -9.42 -20.64
C PRO A 164 -16.70 -9.56 -20.52
N ASP A 165 -17.25 -10.75 -20.76
CA ASP A 165 -18.70 -10.98 -20.73
C ASP A 165 -19.28 -10.98 -19.30
N LEU A 166 -18.43 -11.02 -18.27
CA LEU A 166 -18.87 -10.98 -16.88
C LEU A 166 -19.60 -9.66 -16.55
N GLY A 167 -19.30 -8.55 -17.25
CA GLY A 167 -19.99 -7.27 -17.09
C GLY A 167 -19.76 -6.62 -15.73
N LEU A 168 -18.50 -6.33 -15.40
CA LEU A 168 -18.09 -5.83 -14.10
C LEU A 168 -18.77 -4.53 -13.67
N ASP A 169 -18.92 -3.56 -14.57
CA ASP A 169 -19.55 -2.28 -14.24
C ASP A 169 -21.01 -2.49 -13.80
N ARG A 170 -21.72 -3.44 -14.42
CA ARG A 170 -23.07 -3.80 -14.01
C ARG A 170 -23.12 -4.48 -12.66
N ILE A 171 -22.13 -5.32 -12.34
CA ILE A 171 -22.00 -5.96 -11.03
C ILE A 171 -21.81 -4.87 -9.96
N LEU A 172 -20.91 -3.92 -10.22
CA LEU A 172 -20.67 -2.78 -9.33
C LEU A 172 -21.94 -1.95 -9.11
N GLU A 173 -22.62 -1.53 -10.18
CA GLU A 173 -23.83 -0.72 -10.08
C GLU A 173 -24.94 -1.38 -9.25
N LEU A 174 -25.17 -2.69 -9.46
CA LEU A 174 -26.18 -3.43 -8.71
C LEU A 174 -25.79 -3.58 -7.24
N ALA A 175 -24.51 -3.81 -6.94
CA ALA A 175 -24.03 -3.89 -5.55
C ALA A 175 -24.15 -2.54 -4.84
N LEU A 176 -23.74 -1.44 -5.50
CA LEU A 176 -23.92 -0.07 -4.98
C LEU A 176 -25.40 0.23 -4.72
N THR A 177 -26.30 -0.16 -5.65
CA THR A 177 -27.75 0.00 -5.49
C THR A 177 -28.28 -0.77 -4.28
N ARG A 178 -27.88 -2.05 -4.12
CA ARG A 178 -28.27 -2.88 -2.96
C ARG A 178 -27.81 -2.27 -1.65
N CYS A 179 -26.60 -1.71 -1.64
CA CYS A 179 -26.04 -1.02 -0.50
C CYS A 179 -26.50 0.43 -0.36
N ARG A 180 -27.32 0.98 -1.26
CA ARG A 180 -27.72 2.41 -1.24
C ARG A 180 -26.50 3.35 -1.14
N ALA A 181 -25.42 2.99 -1.81
CA ALA A 181 -24.20 3.78 -1.86
C ALA A 181 -24.22 4.63 -3.13
N GLU A 182 -23.99 5.94 -3.00
CA GLU A 182 -23.91 6.84 -4.14
C GLU A 182 -22.44 7.16 -4.41
N VAL A 183 -22.02 7.01 -5.66
CA VAL A 183 -20.64 7.32 -6.07
C VAL A 183 -20.68 8.26 -7.26
N PRO A 184 -20.04 9.45 -7.15
CA PRO A 184 -19.89 10.37 -8.25
C PRO A 184 -19.31 9.70 -9.51
N PRO A 185 -19.83 10.02 -10.72
CA PRO A 185 -19.34 9.41 -11.96
C PRO A 185 -17.85 9.63 -12.24
N ASP A 186 -17.27 10.74 -11.77
CA ASP A 186 -15.83 11.05 -11.90
C ASP A 186 -14.94 10.22 -10.95
N LEU A 187 -15.56 9.53 -9.98
CA LEU A 187 -14.93 8.55 -9.09
C LEU A 187 -15.20 7.10 -9.55
N ARG A 188 -15.51 6.92 -10.84
CA ARG A 188 -15.68 5.63 -11.49
C ARG A 188 -14.89 5.59 -12.80
N SER A 189 -14.36 4.43 -13.12
CA SER A 189 -13.73 4.14 -14.41
C SER A 189 -13.98 2.67 -14.74
N ALA A 190 -14.30 2.36 -15.99
CA ALA A 190 -14.57 0.99 -16.39
C ALA A 190 -14.01 0.70 -17.79
N THR A 191 -13.56 -0.54 -17.97
CA THR A 191 -13.21 -1.19 -19.22
C THR A 191 -13.96 -2.51 -19.33
N ALA A 192 -13.76 -3.28 -20.40
CA ALA A 192 -14.41 -4.58 -20.56
C ALA A 192 -14.02 -5.58 -19.44
N THR A 193 -12.79 -5.48 -18.92
CA THR A 193 -12.20 -6.45 -17.97
C THR A 193 -11.86 -5.85 -16.62
N ARG A 194 -12.13 -4.55 -16.41
CA ARG A 194 -11.87 -3.86 -15.14
C ARG A 194 -12.97 -2.85 -14.84
N SER A 195 -13.36 -2.73 -13.57
CA SER A 195 -14.19 -1.63 -13.08
C SER A 195 -13.59 -1.12 -11.78
N THR A 196 -13.24 0.15 -11.74
CA THR A 196 -12.54 0.80 -10.63
C THR A 196 -13.40 1.93 -10.10
N THR A 197 -13.54 2.02 -8.79
CA THR A 197 -14.28 3.11 -8.15
C THR A 197 -13.66 3.54 -6.83
N MET A 198 -13.81 4.82 -6.49
CA MET A 198 -13.52 5.36 -5.17
C MET A 198 -14.82 5.60 -4.43
N ILE A 199 -15.04 4.86 -3.34
CA ILE A 199 -16.16 5.06 -2.41
C ILE A 199 -15.72 6.08 -1.35
N PRO A 200 -16.25 7.33 -1.34
CA PRO A 200 -15.86 8.32 -0.35
C PRO A 200 -16.16 7.85 1.08
N LEU A 201 -15.31 8.23 2.05
CA LEU A 201 -15.56 7.95 3.47
C LEU A 201 -16.86 8.59 4.00
N SER A 202 -17.32 9.67 3.36
CA SER A 202 -18.60 10.30 3.68
C SER A 202 -19.80 9.45 3.29
N GLU A 203 -19.64 8.56 2.31
CA GLU A 203 -20.67 7.64 1.85
C GLU A 203 -20.63 6.35 2.65
N ARG A 204 -19.45 5.72 2.76
CA ARG A 204 -19.25 4.48 3.50
C ARG A 204 -17.85 4.40 4.10
N THR A 205 -17.79 3.94 5.34
CA THR A 205 -16.52 3.59 6.00
C THR A 205 -15.90 2.35 5.35
N VAL A 206 -14.58 2.18 5.50
CA VAL A 206 -13.87 1.00 5.00
C VAL A 206 -14.43 -0.29 5.61
N SER A 207 -14.84 -0.25 6.88
CA SER A 207 -15.46 -1.40 7.56
C SER A 207 -16.80 -1.78 6.91
N GLU A 208 -17.65 -0.80 6.56
CA GLU A 208 -18.93 -1.05 5.88
C GLU A 208 -18.71 -1.55 4.44
N VAL A 209 -17.72 -1.01 3.72
CA VAL A 209 -17.38 -1.53 2.40
C VAL A 209 -16.99 -3.01 2.49
N MET A 210 -16.11 -3.36 3.44
CA MET A 210 -15.66 -4.74 3.64
C MET A 210 -16.77 -5.68 4.14
N ALA A 211 -17.68 -5.18 5.00
CA ALA A 211 -18.72 -6.01 5.63
C ALA A 211 -20.03 -6.10 4.83
N GLU A 212 -20.30 -5.14 3.94
CA GLU A 212 -21.57 -5.05 3.22
C GLU A 212 -21.37 -5.03 1.70
N LEU A 213 -20.56 -4.10 1.17
CA LEU A 213 -20.44 -3.90 -0.28
C LEU A 213 -19.68 -5.03 -0.96
N VAL A 214 -18.58 -5.51 -0.36
CA VAL A 214 -17.83 -6.66 -0.88
C VAL A 214 -18.71 -7.92 -0.94
N PRO A 215 -19.43 -8.32 0.14
CA PRO A 215 -20.41 -9.41 0.06
C PRO A 215 -21.53 -9.18 -0.96
N ALA A 216 -21.99 -7.94 -1.14
CA ALA A 216 -23.00 -7.64 -2.15
C ALA A 216 -22.46 -7.85 -3.58
N LEU A 217 -21.20 -7.49 -3.84
CA LEU A 217 -20.53 -7.74 -5.13
C LEU A 217 -20.44 -9.24 -5.41
N GLU A 218 -20.00 -10.03 -4.43
CA GLU A 218 -19.91 -11.48 -4.54
C GLU A 218 -21.27 -12.10 -4.87
N SER A 219 -22.32 -11.70 -4.12
CA SER A 219 -23.69 -12.18 -4.35
C SER A 219 -24.25 -11.77 -5.71
N VAL A 220 -23.98 -10.56 -6.19
CA VAL A 220 -24.42 -10.12 -7.53
C VAL A 220 -23.68 -10.89 -8.62
N ALA A 221 -22.40 -11.21 -8.41
CA ALA A 221 -21.58 -11.91 -9.38
C ALA A 221 -21.93 -13.40 -9.49
N GLU A 222 -22.31 -14.05 -8.38
CA GLU A 222 -22.60 -15.49 -8.30
C GLU A 222 -23.54 -15.98 -9.42
N GLU A 223 -24.66 -15.29 -9.64
CA GLU A 223 -25.63 -15.65 -10.69
C GLU A 223 -25.04 -15.59 -12.11
N ARG A 224 -24.11 -14.66 -12.35
CA ARG A 224 -23.44 -14.50 -13.65
C ARG A 224 -22.32 -15.51 -13.83
N LEU A 225 -21.52 -15.72 -12.78
CA LEU A 225 -20.43 -16.69 -12.76
C LEU A 225 -20.94 -18.12 -13.02
N ALA A 226 -22.11 -18.47 -12.46
CA ALA A 226 -22.77 -19.76 -12.72
C ALA A 226 -23.07 -20.02 -14.21
N ARG A 227 -23.19 -18.97 -15.03
CA ARG A 227 -23.43 -19.05 -16.48
C ARG A 227 -22.15 -18.96 -17.32
N LEU A 228 -21.01 -18.67 -16.69
CA LEU A 228 -19.72 -18.40 -17.33
C LEU A 228 -18.62 -19.27 -16.69
N PRO A 229 -18.66 -20.60 -16.88
CA PRO A 229 -17.72 -21.52 -16.23
C PRO A 229 -16.25 -21.17 -16.57
N GLY A 230 -15.38 -21.26 -15.57
CA GLY A 230 -13.96 -20.91 -15.70
C GLY A 230 -13.67 -19.41 -15.58
N THR A 231 -14.70 -18.56 -15.42
CA THR A 231 -14.52 -17.14 -15.14
C THR A 231 -14.27 -16.90 -13.65
N THR A 232 -13.33 -16.01 -13.33
CA THR A 232 -13.06 -15.60 -11.95
C THR A 232 -13.23 -14.09 -11.78
N LEU A 233 -13.96 -13.67 -10.75
CA LEU A 233 -14.02 -12.30 -10.29
C LEU A 233 -12.90 -12.01 -9.29
N ARG A 234 -12.09 -11.00 -9.55
CA ARG A 234 -11.07 -10.50 -8.62
C ARG A 234 -11.54 -9.16 -8.04
N ILE A 235 -11.53 -9.02 -6.71
CA ILE A 235 -11.96 -7.81 -6.00
C ILE A 235 -10.79 -7.26 -5.19
N GLY A 236 -10.24 -6.12 -5.58
CA GLY A 236 -9.22 -5.38 -4.85
C GLY A 236 -9.85 -4.34 -3.95
N VAL A 237 -9.41 -4.27 -2.70
CA VAL A 237 -9.87 -3.28 -1.73
C VAL A 237 -8.68 -2.60 -1.08
N HIS A 238 -8.65 -1.28 -1.18
CA HIS A 238 -7.59 -0.45 -0.60
C HIS A 238 -8.18 0.80 0.05
N GLU A 239 -7.68 1.18 1.22
CA GLU A 239 -7.97 2.49 1.81
C GLU A 239 -6.90 3.47 1.38
N GLY A 240 -7.33 4.55 0.74
CA GLY A 240 -6.42 5.55 0.20
C GLY A 240 -7.10 6.86 -0.08
N GLU A 241 -6.43 7.68 -0.86
CA GLU A 241 -6.94 9.00 -1.20
C GLU A 241 -6.55 9.40 -2.62
N VAL A 242 -7.55 9.87 -3.36
CA VAL A 242 -7.39 10.22 -4.77
C VAL A 242 -7.50 11.74 -4.96
N PRO A 243 -6.69 12.34 -5.83
CA PRO A 243 -6.93 13.68 -6.34
C PRO A 243 -8.29 13.76 -7.04
N ALA A 244 -9.14 14.71 -6.63
CA ALA A 244 -10.42 14.95 -7.28
C ALA A 244 -10.21 15.47 -8.71
N GLY A 245 -11.05 15.04 -9.66
CA GLY A 245 -10.98 15.50 -11.05
C GLY A 245 -9.83 14.90 -11.89
N ASN A 246 -8.98 14.02 -11.33
CA ASN A 246 -7.89 13.37 -12.08
C ASN A 246 -8.29 12.00 -12.68
N GLY A 247 -9.59 11.68 -12.72
CA GLY A 247 -10.11 10.44 -13.31
C GLY A 247 -9.51 9.17 -12.71
N LEU A 248 -9.32 9.13 -11.38
CA LEU A 248 -8.70 8.03 -10.62
C LEU A 248 -7.26 7.67 -11.05
N ARG A 249 -6.55 8.58 -11.72
CA ARG A 249 -5.14 8.39 -12.06
C ARG A 249 -4.26 8.78 -10.87
N CYS A 250 -3.96 7.81 -10.02
CA CYS A 250 -2.99 7.94 -8.94
C CYS A 250 -2.37 6.59 -8.59
N LEU A 251 -1.32 6.63 -7.77
CA LEU A 251 -0.54 5.48 -7.34
C LEU A 251 -1.37 4.52 -6.49
N ASP A 252 -2.21 5.00 -5.56
CA ASP A 252 -3.05 4.12 -4.74
C ASP A 252 -4.00 3.29 -5.64
N VAL A 253 -4.59 3.89 -6.67
CA VAL A 253 -5.44 3.18 -7.64
C VAL A 253 -4.61 2.20 -8.46
N THR A 254 -3.50 2.65 -9.03
CA THR A 254 -2.62 1.82 -9.87
C THR A 254 -2.07 0.63 -9.09
N ALA A 255 -1.67 0.82 -7.83
CA ALA A 255 -1.20 -0.23 -6.94
C ALA A 255 -2.31 -1.22 -6.60
N THR A 256 -3.54 -0.74 -6.38
CA THR A 256 -4.70 -1.61 -6.15
C THR A 256 -5.01 -2.46 -7.38
N GLU A 257 -4.98 -1.86 -8.57
CA GLU A 257 -5.15 -2.58 -9.83
C GLU A 257 -4.05 -3.61 -10.09
N ALA A 258 -2.80 -3.30 -9.75
CA ALA A 258 -1.70 -4.25 -9.85
C ALA A 258 -1.83 -5.40 -8.84
N SER A 259 -2.31 -5.11 -7.62
CA SER A 259 -2.45 -6.11 -6.56
C SER A 259 -3.44 -7.22 -6.92
N VAL A 260 -4.54 -6.89 -7.61
CA VAL A 260 -5.53 -7.89 -8.01
C VAL A 260 -5.02 -8.84 -9.08
N THR A 261 -4.05 -8.42 -9.89
CA THR A 261 -3.41 -9.26 -10.93
C THR A 261 -2.00 -9.69 -10.54
N ALA A 262 -1.65 -9.66 -9.26
CA ALA A 262 -0.33 -10.07 -8.81
C ALA A 262 -0.16 -11.59 -8.96
N ALA A 263 1.05 -12.05 -9.29
CA ALA A 263 1.36 -13.47 -9.50
C ALA A 263 0.93 -14.36 -8.31
N VAL A 264 1.08 -13.86 -7.08
CA VAL A 264 0.63 -14.55 -5.86
C VAL A 264 -0.89 -14.79 -5.82
N VAL A 265 -1.68 -13.93 -6.45
CA VAL A 265 -3.14 -14.11 -6.58
C VAL A 265 -3.44 -15.21 -7.59
N ASP A 266 -2.74 -15.23 -8.73
CA ASP A 266 -2.90 -16.28 -9.73
C ASP A 266 -2.48 -17.66 -9.19
N GLU A 267 -1.38 -17.73 -8.44
CA GLU A 267 -0.94 -18.95 -7.75
C GLU A 267 -1.97 -19.43 -6.71
N THR A 268 -2.59 -18.49 -5.98
CA THR A 268 -3.66 -18.80 -5.02
C THR A 268 -4.89 -19.37 -5.73
N LEU A 269 -5.32 -18.77 -6.84
CA LEU A 269 -6.45 -19.24 -7.65
C LEU A 269 -6.16 -20.60 -8.29
N ALA A 270 -4.95 -20.82 -8.81
CA ALA A 270 -4.54 -22.11 -9.36
C ALA A 270 -4.59 -23.25 -8.31
N ALA A 271 -4.33 -22.92 -7.04
CA ALA A 271 -4.45 -23.86 -5.92
C ALA A 271 -5.90 -24.02 -5.40
N ALA A 272 -6.84 -23.19 -5.88
CA ALA A 272 -8.24 -23.18 -5.50
C ALA A 272 -9.14 -23.39 -6.74
N PRO A 273 -9.17 -24.59 -7.36
CA PRO A 273 -9.80 -24.81 -8.67
C PRO A 273 -11.33 -24.65 -8.70
N LYS A 274 -11.99 -24.50 -7.55
CA LYS A 274 -13.43 -24.20 -7.45
C LYS A 274 -13.70 -22.72 -7.14
N ALA A 275 -12.66 -21.91 -7.02
CA ALA A 275 -12.80 -20.49 -6.78
C ALA A 275 -13.26 -19.80 -8.06
N ASP A 276 -14.38 -19.10 -7.96
CA ASP A 276 -14.91 -18.18 -8.95
C ASP A 276 -14.75 -16.72 -8.50
N CYS A 277 -14.25 -16.50 -7.28
CA CYS A 277 -13.96 -15.19 -6.73
C CYS A 277 -12.71 -15.20 -5.84
N VAL A 278 -11.98 -14.08 -5.81
CA VAL A 278 -10.95 -13.76 -4.81
C VAL A 278 -11.06 -12.29 -4.40
N VAL A 279 -10.93 -12.04 -3.11
CA VAL A 279 -10.85 -10.69 -2.54
C VAL A 279 -9.43 -10.44 -2.03
N VAL A 280 -8.84 -9.36 -2.50
CA VAL A 280 -7.48 -8.91 -2.21
C VAL A 280 -7.59 -7.61 -1.41
N ALA A 281 -7.22 -7.65 -0.14
CA ALA A 281 -7.17 -6.47 0.71
C ALA A 281 -5.72 -6.01 0.90
N SER A 282 -5.50 -4.69 0.85
CA SER A 282 -4.19 -4.09 1.12
C SER A 282 -3.81 -4.15 2.61
N GLN A 283 -2.53 -3.92 2.90
CA GLN A 283 -2.03 -3.79 4.28
C GLN A 283 -2.80 -2.74 5.09
N ARG A 284 -3.15 -1.58 4.50
CA ARG A 284 -3.94 -0.54 5.18
C ARG A 284 -5.33 -1.05 5.59
N VAL A 285 -6.02 -1.77 4.70
CA VAL A 285 -7.32 -2.38 5.01
C VAL A 285 -7.17 -3.42 6.12
N HIS A 286 -6.09 -4.20 6.12
CA HIS A 286 -5.80 -5.10 7.22
C HIS A 286 -5.63 -4.34 8.54
N ASP A 287 -4.76 -3.34 8.58
CA ASP A 287 -4.38 -2.67 9.82
C ASP A 287 -5.53 -1.88 10.45
N HIS A 288 -6.41 -1.31 9.62
CA HIS A 288 -7.58 -0.54 10.05
C HIS A 288 -8.83 -1.38 10.28
N VAL A 289 -9.03 -2.47 9.52
CA VAL A 289 -10.27 -3.28 9.59
C VAL A 289 -9.99 -4.71 10.05
N LEU A 290 -9.23 -5.49 9.27
CA LEU A 290 -9.15 -6.94 9.48
C LEU A 290 -8.46 -7.33 10.78
N ARG A 291 -7.40 -6.62 11.17
CA ARG A 291 -6.65 -6.86 12.41
C ARG A 291 -7.53 -6.75 13.67
N THR A 292 -8.62 -5.98 13.59
CA THR A 292 -9.58 -5.83 14.69
C THR A 292 -10.59 -6.98 14.81
N GLY A 293 -10.51 -7.98 13.92
CA GLY A 293 -11.42 -9.13 13.88
C GLY A 293 -12.75 -8.88 13.15
N ARG A 294 -12.91 -7.70 12.53
CA ARG A 294 -14.13 -7.29 11.82
C ARG A 294 -14.17 -7.81 10.38
N ALA A 295 -15.34 -7.70 9.73
CA ALA A 295 -15.53 -7.98 8.30
C ALA A 295 -14.99 -9.35 7.84
N GLY A 296 -15.22 -10.40 8.65
CA GLY A 296 -14.81 -11.76 8.30
C GLY A 296 -13.30 -11.97 8.29
N ALA A 297 -12.52 -11.16 9.02
CA ALA A 297 -11.05 -11.21 9.08
C ALA A 297 -10.44 -12.62 9.17
N ALA A 298 -11.06 -13.54 9.90
CA ALA A 298 -10.59 -14.91 10.06
C ALA A 298 -10.51 -15.72 8.74
N SER A 299 -11.18 -15.25 7.69
CA SER A 299 -11.17 -15.87 6.35
C SER A 299 -10.10 -15.31 5.41
N TYR A 300 -9.35 -14.28 5.85
CA TYR A 300 -8.23 -13.72 5.11
C TYR A 300 -6.92 -14.42 5.49
N ARG A 301 -6.03 -14.58 4.52
CA ARG A 301 -4.65 -15.04 4.72
C ARG A 301 -3.67 -14.02 4.16
N GLN A 302 -2.65 -13.70 4.94
CA GLN A 302 -1.55 -12.91 4.47
C GLN A 302 -0.71 -13.71 3.47
N VAL A 303 -0.39 -13.07 2.34
CA VAL A 303 0.60 -13.54 1.36
C VAL A 303 1.64 -12.44 1.18
N THR A 304 2.89 -12.83 1.00
CA THR A 304 4.00 -11.88 0.79
C THR A 304 4.34 -11.83 -0.70
N GLN A 305 4.37 -10.63 -1.26
CA GLN A 305 4.80 -10.38 -2.62
C GLN A 305 6.33 -10.46 -2.74
N PRO A 306 6.88 -10.62 -3.96
CA PRO A 306 8.33 -10.68 -4.19
C PRO A 306 9.11 -9.45 -3.70
N ASP A 307 8.45 -8.29 -3.64
CA ASP A 307 9.02 -7.04 -3.13
C ASP A 307 8.97 -6.92 -1.58
N GLY A 308 8.44 -7.96 -0.91
CA GLY A 308 8.30 -8.02 0.55
C GLY A 308 7.02 -7.38 1.09
N SER A 309 6.21 -6.73 0.25
CA SER A 309 4.91 -6.20 0.65
C SER A 309 3.89 -7.31 0.90
N ALA A 310 2.86 -7.02 1.71
CA ALA A 310 1.86 -8.01 2.10
C ALA A 310 0.49 -7.69 1.49
N LEU A 311 -0.16 -8.75 0.99
CA LEU A 311 -1.57 -8.75 0.59
C LEU A 311 -2.35 -9.70 1.48
N PHE A 312 -3.64 -9.43 1.65
CA PHE A 312 -4.53 -10.26 2.45
C PHE A 312 -5.61 -10.83 1.54
N LEU A 313 -5.55 -12.13 1.30
CA LEU A 313 -6.43 -12.82 0.35
C LEU A 313 -7.54 -13.55 1.08
N ARG A 314 -8.77 -13.38 0.61
CA ARG A 314 -9.93 -14.22 0.95
C ARG A 314 -10.45 -14.86 -0.33
N VAL A 315 -10.69 -16.17 -0.29
CA VAL A 315 -11.25 -16.93 -1.39
C VAL A 315 -12.57 -17.53 -0.90
N PRO A 316 -13.73 -17.02 -1.33
CA PRO A 316 -15.04 -17.57 -0.95
C PRO A 316 -15.12 -19.08 -1.19
N GLY A 317 -15.72 -19.81 -0.24
CA GLY A 317 -15.73 -21.28 -0.24
C GLY A 317 -14.44 -21.95 0.28
N TYR A 318 -13.37 -21.17 0.54
CA TYR A 318 -12.11 -21.66 1.10
C TYR A 318 -11.82 -20.93 2.43
N PRO A 319 -12.23 -21.49 3.60
CA PRO A 319 -12.02 -20.86 4.91
C PRO A 319 -10.54 -20.63 5.26
N LYS A 320 -9.65 -21.41 4.64
CA LYS A 320 -8.19 -21.21 4.67
C LYS A 320 -7.73 -21.16 3.21
N PRO A 321 -7.73 -19.97 2.59
CA PRO A 321 -7.19 -19.80 1.24
C PRO A 321 -5.79 -20.41 1.13
N PRO A 322 -5.46 -21.08 0.01
CA PRO A 322 -4.10 -21.55 -0.23
C PRO A 322 -3.12 -20.38 -0.16
N VAL A 323 -1.97 -20.62 0.47
CA VAL A 323 -0.85 -19.66 0.45
C VAL A 323 0.22 -20.22 -0.49
N PRO A 324 0.66 -19.47 -1.50
CA PRO A 324 1.71 -19.96 -2.38
C PRO A 324 3.00 -20.31 -1.63
N GLY A 325 3.58 -21.46 -1.94
CA GLY A 325 4.78 -21.98 -1.26
C GLY A 325 4.54 -22.76 0.04
N GLU A 326 3.32 -22.77 0.61
CA GLU A 326 3.01 -23.72 1.70
C GLU A 326 2.83 -25.13 1.12
N PRO A 327 3.46 -26.18 1.70
CA PRO A 327 3.25 -27.55 1.24
C PRO A 327 1.77 -27.92 1.39
N LYS A 328 1.18 -28.49 0.32
CA LYS A 328 -0.19 -29.01 0.35
C LYS A 328 -0.31 -30.00 1.51
N ARG A 329 -1.01 -29.63 2.58
CA ARG A 329 -1.45 -30.63 3.56
C ARG A 329 -2.48 -31.50 2.87
N GLU A 330 -2.08 -32.73 2.53
CA GLU A 330 -3.03 -33.75 2.11
C GLU A 330 -4.14 -33.82 3.14
N SER A 331 -5.38 -33.66 2.68
CA SER A 331 -6.55 -33.92 3.50
C SER A 331 -6.50 -35.40 3.85
N GLN A 332 -5.99 -35.74 5.05
CA GLN A 332 -6.21 -37.05 5.62
C GLN A 332 -7.72 -37.24 5.70
N GLY A 333 -8.24 -38.08 4.81
CA GLY A 333 -9.64 -38.46 4.79
C GLY A 333 -10.00 -38.95 6.20
N LYS A 334 -10.99 -38.30 6.81
CA LYS A 334 -11.66 -38.87 7.98
C LYS A 334 -12.43 -40.09 7.50
N THR A 335 -11.75 -41.22 7.35
CA THR A 335 -12.38 -42.53 7.30
C THR A 335 -12.83 -42.83 8.72
N THR A 336 -14.03 -42.39 9.07
CA THR A 336 -14.72 -42.82 10.29
C THR A 336 -15.43 -44.12 9.99
N THR A 337 -14.69 -45.23 10.01
CA THR A 337 -15.30 -46.55 10.18
C THR A 337 -15.47 -46.78 11.67
N ASN A 338 -16.71 -46.61 12.15
CA ASN A 338 -17.14 -47.11 13.45
C ASN A 338 -17.16 -48.63 13.39
N THR A 339 -16.10 -49.28 13.89
CA THR A 339 -16.14 -50.70 14.26
C THR A 339 -16.07 -50.79 15.77
N PHE A 340 -17.26 -50.88 16.37
CA PHE A 340 -17.48 -51.27 17.75
C PHE A 340 -17.14 -52.78 17.86
N PHE A 341 -16.33 -53.15 18.86
CA PHE A 341 -15.93 -54.50 19.35
C PHE A 341 -14.47 -54.97 19.14
N GLY A 342 -13.78 -55.12 20.28
CA GLY A 342 -12.66 -56.04 20.56
C GLY A 342 -11.27 -55.37 20.68
N GLN A 343 -10.47 -55.51 21.74
CA GLN A 343 -10.56 -56.16 23.05
C GLN A 343 -9.77 -55.29 24.05
N THR A 344 -10.32 -55.09 25.25
CA THR A 344 -9.67 -54.43 26.38
C THR A 344 -8.73 -55.41 27.08
N SER A 345 -7.43 -55.13 27.14
CA SER A 345 -6.51 -55.79 28.07
C SER A 345 -6.59 -55.07 29.43
N VAL A 346 -7.23 -55.73 30.39
CA VAL A 346 -7.33 -55.29 31.79
C VAL A 346 -5.97 -55.45 32.46
N GLY A 347 -5.44 -54.35 33.00
CA GLY A 347 -4.25 -54.37 33.86
C GLY A 347 -4.56 -55.02 35.21
N HIS A 348 -3.68 -55.91 35.67
CA HIS A 348 -3.76 -56.44 37.02
C HIS A 348 -3.18 -55.44 38.04
N LEU A 349 -3.97 -55.20 39.09
CA LEU A 349 -3.59 -54.54 40.33
C LEU A 349 -2.41 -55.22 41.02
N GLY A 350 -1.56 -54.42 41.67
CA GLY A 350 -0.55 -54.88 42.62
C GLY A 350 0.32 -53.73 43.12
N ASP A 351 0.00 -53.30 44.34
CA ASP A 351 0.66 -52.32 45.22
C ASP A 351 2.17 -52.13 45.07
N ASN A 352 2.62 -50.87 45.24
CA ASN A 352 3.52 -50.54 46.34
C ASN A 352 3.61 -49.02 46.55
N TYR A 353 3.02 -48.57 47.66
CA TYR A 353 3.39 -47.33 48.33
C TYR A 353 4.81 -47.44 48.90
N GLY A 354 5.57 -46.35 48.84
CA GLY A 354 6.32 -45.92 50.03
C GLY A 354 7.83 -45.63 49.88
N VAL A 355 8.13 -44.38 50.27
CA VAL A 355 9.24 -43.95 51.12
C VAL A 355 10.52 -43.40 50.43
N SER A 356 10.78 -42.16 50.85
CA SER A 356 11.98 -41.31 50.79
C SER A 356 13.29 -41.96 51.26
N ASN A 357 14.41 -41.62 50.59
CA ASN A 357 15.63 -40.98 51.14
C ASN A 357 16.86 -41.33 50.29
N GLY A 358 17.68 -40.31 50.04
CA GLY A 358 18.98 -40.38 49.36
C GLY A 358 19.37 -39.02 48.83
#